data_AF-A0A7J5TTS8-F1
#
_entry.id   AF-A0A7J5TTS8-F1
#
_cell.length_a   1.000
_cell.length_b   1.000
_cell.length_c   1.000
_cell.angle_alpha   90.00
_cell.angle_beta   90.00
_cell.angle_gamma   90.00
#
_symmetry.space_group_name_H-M   'P 1'
#
loop_
_entity.id
_entity.type
_entity.pdbx_description
1 polymer ?
#
loop_
_entity_poly.entity_id
_entity_poly.type
_entity_poly.pdbx_seq_one_letter_code
_entity_poly.pdbx_strand_id
1 'polypeptide(L)'
;MKSTLTKLSLVIALGFVATACDYQKYNSIRQKDVRENDEYVYGVHKDSAAVQSKNKYTPRPELEERTQKIREKLYGAGTIGEGA
;
A
#
# COMPACT_ATOMS: atom_id res chain seq x y z
N MET A 1 31.84 47.02 15.82
CA MET A 1 30.67 46.62 16.65
C MET A 1 29.46 46.17 15.82
N LYS A 2 29.03 46.89 14.77
CA LYS A 2 27.86 46.47 13.97
C LYS A 2 28.04 45.11 13.28
N SER A 3 29.18 44.90 12.60
CA SER A 3 29.50 43.64 11.91
C SER A 3 29.58 42.41 12.84
N THR A 4 30.16 42.57 14.04
CA THR A 4 30.24 41.49 15.03
C THR A 4 28.88 41.14 15.62
N LEU A 5 28.02 42.14 15.82
CA LEU A 5 26.64 41.94 16.28
C LEU A 5 25.78 41.23 15.22
N THR A 6 25.91 41.61 13.94
CA THR A 6 25.20 40.95 12.83
C THR A 6 25.65 39.50 12.63
N LYS A 7 26.95 39.22 12.78
CA LYS A 7 27.47 37.84 12.74
C LYS A 7 26.95 37.00 13.91
N LEU A 8 26.91 37.57 15.11
CA LEU A 8 26.36 36.90 16.29
C LEU A 8 24.87 36.58 16.12
N SER A 9 24.06 37.52 15.62
CA SER A 9 22.64 37.29 15.35
C SER A 9 22.41 36.21 14.29
N LEU A 10 23.28 36.13 13.29
CA LEU A 10 23.17 35.11 12.23
C LEU A 10 23.52 33.72 12.77
N VAL A 11 24.54 33.61 13.61
CA VAL A 11 24.89 32.35 14.30
C VAL A 11 23.77 31.89 15.23
N ILE A 12 23.16 32.82 15.98
CA ILE A 12 22.01 32.52 16.84
C ILE A 12 20.81 32.05 16.01
N ALA A 13 20.49 32.74 14.92
CA ALA A 13 19.37 32.36 14.04
C ALA A 13 19.58 30.96 13.41
N LEU A 14 20.80 30.65 12.95
CA LEU A 14 21.14 29.33 12.42
C LEU A 14 21.05 28.23 13.48
N GLY A 15 21.43 28.52 14.73
CA GLY A 15 21.25 27.61 15.86
C GLY A 15 19.78 27.27 16.11
N PHE A 16 18.88 28.27 16.10
CA PHE A 16 17.44 28.02 16.26
C PHE A 16 16.85 27.17 15.13
N VAL A 17 17.22 27.44 13.87
CA VAL A 17 16.75 26.64 12.72
C VAL A 17 17.24 25.20 12.80
N ALA A 18 18.49 24.96 13.21
CA ALA A 18 19.01 23.61 13.41
C ALA A 18 18.23 22.84 14.49
N THR A 19 17.98 23.46 15.65
CA THR A 19 17.19 22.83 16.72
C THR A 19 15.72 22.63 16.36
N ALA A 20 15.14 23.50 15.51
CA ALA A 20 13.77 23.36 15.02
C ALA A 20 13.66 22.24 13.98
N CYS A 21 14.65 22.09 13.10
CA CYS A 21 14.73 20.96 12.18
C CYS A 21 14.92 19.63 12.91
N ASP A 22 15.77 19.58 13.94
CA ASP A 22 15.89 18.39 14.79
C ASP A 22 14.60 18.13 15.56
N TYR A 23 13.96 19.15 16.12
CA TYR A 23 12.65 19.02 16.75
C TYR A 23 11.62 18.48 15.76
N GLN A 24 11.50 19.00 14.54
CA GLN A 24 10.56 18.45 13.54
C GLN A 24 10.94 17.04 13.07
N LYS A 25 12.22 16.73 12.96
CA LYS A 25 12.74 15.41 12.56
C LYS A 25 12.46 14.34 13.62
N TYR A 26 12.53 14.70 14.91
CA TYR A 26 12.30 13.79 16.04
C TYR A 26 10.89 13.92 16.65
N ASN A 27 10.14 14.97 16.34
CA ASN A 27 8.72 15.14 16.64
C ASN A 27 7.87 14.33 15.66
N SER A 28 8.20 13.05 15.56
CA SER A 28 7.27 12.02 15.13
C SER A 28 6.45 11.63 16.36
N ILE A 29 5.58 12.53 16.83
CA ILE A 29 4.47 12.07 17.67
C ILE A 29 3.64 11.18 16.77
N ARG A 30 3.98 9.90 16.77
CA ARG A 30 3.15 8.87 16.14
C ARG A 30 1.84 8.94 16.89
N GLN A 31 0.80 9.36 16.18
CA GLN A 31 -0.55 9.32 16.75
C GLN A 31 -0.77 7.91 17.27
N LYS A 32 -1.20 7.80 18.53
CA LYS A 32 -1.49 6.51 19.14
C LYS A 32 -2.52 5.81 18.27
N ASP A 33 -2.10 4.74 17.60
CA ASP A 33 -3.01 3.92 16.83
C ASP A 33 -3.84 3.09 17.82
N VAL A 34 -5.08 3.51 18.02
CA VAL A 34 -6.02 2.82 18.91
C VAL A 34 -6.46 1.46 18.37
N ARG A 35 -6.15 1.19 17.09
CA ARG A 35 -6.46 -0.04 16.38
C ARG A 35 -5.17 -0.80 16.04
N GLU A 36 -4.05 -0.47 16.67
CA GLU A 36 -2.81 -1.20 16.49
C GLU A 36 -3.05 -2.68 16.78
N ASN A 37 -2.78 -3.55 15.81
CA ASN A 37 -3.07 -5.00 15.83
C ASN A 37 -4.55 -5.40 15.63
N ASP A 38 -5.43 -4.48 15.23
CA ASP A 38 -6.80 -4.82 14.82
C ASP A 38 -6.76 -5.61 13.50
N GLU A 39 -7.02 -6.92 13.58
CA GLU A 39 -7.05 -7.83 12.43
C GLU A 39 -8.12 -7.44 11.41
N TYR A 40 -9.19 -6.75 11.81
CA TYR A 40 -10.16 -6.25 10.86
C TYR A 40 -9.60 -5.09 10.02
N VAL A 41 -8.66 -4.29 10.54
CA VAL A 41 -8.05 -3.17 9.80
C VAL A 41 -6.81 -3.59 9.03
N TYR A 42 -5.96 -4.38 9.68
CA TYR A 42 -4.62 -4.69 9.23
C TYR A 42 -4.44 -6.16 8.84
N GLY A 43 -5.45 -7.00 9.11
CA GLY A 43 -5.44 -8.39 8.70
C GLY A 43 -5.77 -8.57 7.22
N VAL A 44 -5.53 -9.78 6.75
CA VAL A 44 -5.73 -10.12 5.34
C VAL A 44 -7.19 -10.52 5.14
N HIS A 45 -7.99 -9.63 4.54
CA HIS A 45 -9.40 -9.90 4.27
C HIS A 45 -9.59 -11.12 3.36
N LYS A 46 -10.70 -11.85 3.56
CA LYS A 46 -11.07 -13.04 2.77
C LYS A 46 -11.13 -12.74 1.27
N ASP A 47 -11.54 -11.53 0.92
CA ASP A 47 -11.68 -11.06 -0.46
C ASP A 47 -10.37 -10.50 -1.04
N SER A 48 -9.27 -10.50 -0.28
CA SER A 48 -7.98 -10.07 -0.81
C SER A 48 -7.43 -11.08 -1.83
N ALA A 49 -6.78 -10.59 -2.88
CA ALA A 49 -6.11 -11.42 -3.87
C ALA A 49 -5.09 -12.40 -3.23
N ALA A 50 -4.45 -12.00 -2.12
CA ALA A 50 -3.51 -12.83 -1.38
C ALA A 50 -4.17 -14.04 -0.69
N VAL A 51 -5.43 -13.95 -0.28
CA VAL A 51 -6.19 -15.09 0.26
C VAL A 51 -6.77 -15.92 -0.88
N GLN A 52 -7.34 -15.28 -1.90
CA GLN A 52 -7.95 -15.98 -3.02
C GLN A 52 -6.95 -16.85 -3.80
N SER A 53 -5.72 -16.36 -4.00
CA SER A 53 -4.65 -17.08 -4.71
C SER A 53 -4.08 -18.29 -3.94
N LYS A 54 -4.25 -18.34 -2.62
CA LYS A 54 -3.86 -19.50 -1.79
C LYS A 54 -4.82 -20.68 -1.96
N ASN A 55 -6.09 -20.41 -2.27
CA ASN A 55 -7.08 -21.46 -2.46
C ASN A 55 -6.85 -22.15 -3.81
N LYS A 56 -6.41 -23.41 -3.77
CA LYS A 56 -6.32 -24.26 -4.95
C LYS A 56 -7.62 -25.02 -5.10
N TYR A 57 -8.32 -24.81 -6.20
CA TYR A 57 -9.53 -25.56 -6.53
C TYR A 57 -9.17 -26.80 -7.34
N THR A 58 -9.81 -27.92 -7.05
CA THR A 58 -9.69 -29.12 -7.88
C THR A 58 -10.20 -28.81 -9.29
N PRO A 59 -9.45 -29.16 -10.35
CA PRO A 59 -9.92 -28.99 -11.72
C PRO A 59 -11.25 -29.72 -11.93
N ARG A 60 -12.17 -29.05 -12.62
CA ARG A 60 -13.52 -29.54 -12.93
C ARG A 60 -13.74 -29.51 -14.43
N PRO A 61 -13.29 -30.55 -15.16
CA PRO A 61 -13.29 -30.56 -16.63
C PRO A 61 -14.70 -30.39 -17.22
N GLU A 62 -15.76 -30.78 -16.49
CA GLU A 62 -17.14 -30.59 -16.91
C GLU A 62 -17.55 -29.10 -16.97
N LEU A 63 -16.90 -28.24 -16.18
CA LEU A 63 -17.13 -26.79 -16.21
C LEU A 63 -16.41 -26.14 -17.38
N GLU A 64 -15.24 -26.64 -17.76
CA GLU A 64 -14.49 -26.16 -18.93
C GLU A 64 -15.30 -26.39 -20.21
N GLU A 65 -15.85 -27.60 -20.38
CA GLU A 65 -16.71 -27.92 -21.53
C GLU A 65 -17.97 -27.03 -21.58
N ARG A 66 -18.62 -26.81 -20.43
CA ARG A 66 -19.78 -25.92 -20.35
C ARG A 66 -19.41 -24.47 -20.66
N THR A 67 -18.27 -24.01 -20.19
CA THR A 67 -17.77 -22.65 -20.44
C THR A 67 -17.48 -22.45 -21.92
N GLN A 68 -16.86 -23.45 -22.56
CA GLN A 68 -16.61 -23.45 -24.00
C GLN A 68 -17.91 -23.35 -24.80
N LYS A 69 -18.92 -24.19 -24.47
CA LYS A 69 -20.25 -24.16 -25.10
C LYS A 69 -20.95 -22.81 -24.95
N ILE A 70 -20.91 -22.23 -23.74
CA ILE A 70 -21.50 -20.91 -23.47
C ILE A 70 -20.82 -19.83 -24.32
N ARG A 71 -19.49 -19.86 -24.38
CA ARG A 71 -18.76 -18.87 -25.16
C ARG A 71 -19.01 -19.04 -26.65
N GLU A 72 -19.01 -20.26 -27.20
CA GLU A 72 -19.36 -20.49 -28.61
C GLU A 72 -20.74 -19.93 -28.95
N LYS A 73 -21.71 -20.04 -28.03
CA LYS A 73 -23.03 -19.43 -28.18
C LYS A 73 -23.00 -17.90 -28.19
N LEU A 74 -22.09 -17.27 -27.45
CA LEU A 74 -22.00 -15.82 -27.32
C LEU A 74 -21.15 -15.17 -28.41
N TYR A 75 -20.08 -15.83 -28.86
CA TYR A 75 -19.03 -15.22 -29.68
C TYR A 75 -18.72 -16.01 -30.97
N GLY A 76 -19.37 -17.15 -31.21
CA GLY A 76 -19.09 -18.02 -32.35
C GLY A 76 -17.92 -18.98 -32.11
N ALA A 77 -17.57 -19.77 -33.14
CA ALA A 77 -16.52 -20.78 -33.04
C ALA A 77 -15.14 -20.15 -32.73
N GLY A 78 -14.44 -20.70 -31.72
CA GLY A 78 -13.10 -20.24 -31.32
C GLY A 78 -12.59 -20.92 -30.06
N THR A 79 -11.31 -20.76 -29.70
CA THR A 79 -10.66 -21.44 -28.56
C THR A 79 -10.32 -20.48 -27.42
N ILE A 80 -10.28 -20.97 -26.18
CA ILE A 80 -9.85 -20.17 -25.02
C ILE A 80 -8.34 -20.10 -25.14
N GLY A 81 -7.83 -18.97 -25.65
CA GLY A 81 -6.45 -18.63 -25.39
C GLY A 81 -6.31 -18.50 -23.88
N GLU A 82 -5.47 -19.34 -23.27
CA GLU A 82 -5.09 -19.20 -21.88
C GLU A 82 -4.57 -17.77 -21.68
N GLY A 83 -5.27 -17.00 -20.84
CA GLY A 83 -5.02 -15.58 -20.66
C GLY A 83 -4.69 -15.28 -19.20
N ALA A 84 -3.39 -14.97 -19.00
CA ALA A 84 -2.73 -14.19 -17.92
C ALA A 84 -3.05 -14.50 -16.46
#